data_AF-A0A522PEU2-F1
#
_entry.id   AF-A0A522PEU2-F1
#
_cell.length_a   1.000
_cell.length_b   1.000
_cell.length_c   1.000
_cell.angle_alpha   90.00
_cell.angle_beta   90.00
_cell.angle_gamma   90.00
#
_symmetry.space_group_name_H-M   'P 1'
#
loop_
_entity.id
_entity.type
_entity.pdbx_description
1 polymer ?
#
loop_
_entity_poly.entity_id
_entity_poly.type
_entity_poly.pdbx_seq_one_letter_code
_entity_poly.pdbx_strand_id
1 'polypeptide(L)'
;MTEYRTLAPRFEDAGYSLAFLSSDQPQRSQALRQRLRLDFMLLCDPSRATITAWGLLNALEAGGVAKPATFVIGSDRHVLTRSLDGYASRATAANVLAAVTSPQGIAAPKRSIAIPGREQWSVALRNLLRLGG
;
A
#
# COMPACT_ATOMS: atom_id res chain seq x y z
N MET A 1 -5.24 2.47 -7.95
CA MET A 1 -4.54 1.99 -9.16
C MET A 1 -4.73 2.94 -10.34
N THR A 2 -5.95 3.39 -10.65
CA THR A 2 -6.18 4.36 -11.75
C THR A 2 -5.39 5.66 -11.59
N GLU A 3 -5.36 6.23 -10.38
CA GLU A 3 -4.58 7.45 -10.08
C GLU A 3 -3.08 7.23 -10.31
N TYR A 4 -2.54 6.11 -9.82
CA TYR A 4 -1.15 5.71 -10.06
C TYR A 4 -0.84 5.48 -11.54
N ARG A 5 -1.79 4.98 -12.33
CA ARG A 5 -1.62 4.86 -13.80
C ARG A 5 -1.45 6.24 -14.44
N THR A 6 -2.27 7.20 -14.06
CA THR A 6 -2.19 8.57 -14.59
C THR A 6 -0.88 9.27 -14.19
N LEU A 7 -0.39 9.01 -12.98
CA LEU A 7 0.82 9.63 -12.45
C LEU A 7 2.11 8.83 -12.68
N ALA A 8 2.03 7.63 -13.26
CA ALA A 8 3.20 6.76 -13.45
C ALA A 8 4.38 7.46 -14.15
N PRO A 9 4.19 8.25 -15.24
CA PRO A 9 5.31 8.96 -15.87
C PRO A 9 6.00 9.96 -14.93
N ARG A 10 5.25 10.57 -14.00
CA ARG A 10 5.83 11.54 -13.04
C ARG A 10 6.70 10.87 -11.98
N PHE A 11 6.38 9.63 -11.61
CA PHE A 11 7.26 8.85 -10.74
C PHE A 11 8.55 8.47 -11.47
N GLU A 12 8.45 8.09 -12.74
CA GLU A 12 9.61 7.79 -13.58
C GLU A 12 10.51 9.02 -13.79
N ASP A 13 9.92 10.18 -14.09
CA ASP A 13 10.64 11.47 -14.18
C ASP A 13 11.38 11.81 -12.87
N ALA A 14 10.83 11.38 -11.73
CA ALA A 14 11.42 11.56 -10.41
C ALA A 14 12.46 10.46 -10.05
N GLY A 15 12.74 9.52 -10.95
CA GLY A 15 13.69 8.43 -10.75
C GLY A 15 13.15 7.22 -9.99
N TYR A 16 11.82 7.09 -9.87
CA TYR A 16 11.17 5.98 -9.16
C TYR A 16 10.40 5.06 -10.11
N SER A 17 10.51 3.75 -9.90
CA SER A 17 9.67 2.76 -10.57
C SER A 17 8.50 2.35 -9.67
N LEU A 18 7.32 2.14 -10.27
CA LEU A 18 6.13 1.70 -9.55
C LEU A 18 5.95 0.18 -9.63
N ALA A 19 5.64 -0.42 -8.48
CA ALA A 19 5.20 -1.81 -8.38
C ALA A 19 4.06 -1.93 -7.35
N PHE A 20 3.09 -2.80 -7.65
CA PHE A 20 2.03 -3.19 -6.73
C PHE A 20 2.20 -4.64 -6.34
N LEU A 21 2.04 -4.96 -5.06
CA LEU A 21 2.10 -6.32 -4.52
C LEU A 21 0.71 -6.74 -4.04
N SER A 22 0.25 -7.93 -4.43
CA SER A 22 -0.95 -8.55 -3.86
C SER A 22 -0.75 -10.05 -3.62
N SER A 23 -1.64 -10.66 -2.85
CA SER A 23 -1.66 -12.11 -2.64
C SER A 23 -2.39 -12.87 -3.76
N ASP A 24 -2.75 -12.21 -4.86
CA ASP A 24 -3.45 -12.83 -5.98
C ASP A 24 -2.54 -13.81 -6.74
N GLN A 25 -3.16 -14.75 -7.46
CA GLN A 25 -2.45 -15.60 -8.40
C GLN A 25 -1.93 -14.79 -9.61
N PRO A 26 -0.74 -15.10 -10.16
CA PRO A 26 -0.18 -14.39 -11.30
C PRO A 26 -1.13 -14.23 -12.50
N GLN A 27 -1.92 -15.26 -12.80
CA GLN A 27 -2.88 -15.25 -13.90
C GLN A 27 -3.96 -14.18 -13.71
N ARG A 28 -4.45 -14.01 -12.47
CA ARG A 28 -5.45 -13.00 -12.12
C ARG A 28 -4.87 -11.59 -12.22
N SER A 29 -3.65 -11.38 -11.72
CA SER A 29 -2.94 -10.11 -11.81
C SER A 29 -2.63 -9.74 -13.26
N GLN A 30 -2.21 -10.70 -14.09
CA GLN A 30 -1.97 -10.47 -15.52
C GLN A 30 -3.25 -10.05 -16.26
N ALA A 31 -4.38 -10.72 -16.01
CA ALA A 31 -5.67 -10.34 -16.58
C ALA A 31 -6.07 -8.92 -16.13
N LEU A 32 -5.85 -8.56 -14.87
CA LEU A 32 -6.10 -7.21 -14.37
C LEU A 32 -5.22 -6.15 -15.04
N ARG A 33 -3.92 -6.44 -15.18
CA ARG A 33 -2.95 -5.57 -15.87
C ARG A 33 -3.41 -5.27 -17.30
N GLN A 34 -3.79 -6.30 -18.05
CA GLN A 34 -4.27 -6.17 -19.42
C GLN A 34 -5.58 -5.38 -19.48
N ARG A 35 -6.56 -5.74 -18.63
CA ARG A 35 -7.88 -5.08 -18.58
C ARG A 35 -7.77 -3.60 -18.25
N LEU A 36 -6.89 -3.22 -17.32
CA LEU A 36 -6.73 -1.84 -16.88
C LEU A 36 -5.63 -1.08 -17.65
N ARG A 37 -4.95 -1.73 -18.60
CA ARG A 37 -3.81 -1.18 -19.36
C ARG A 37 -2.79 -0.52 -18.42
N LEU A 38 -2.29 -1.30 -17.46
CA LEU A 38 -1.31 -0.83 -16.49
C LEU A 38 0.11 -1.08 -17.03
N ASP A 39 0.90 -0.02 -17.08
CA ASP A 39 2.28 -0.08 -17.56
C ASP A 39 3.26 -0.47 -16.44
N PHE A 40 2.87 -0.26 -15.19
CA PHE A 40 3.64 -0.63 -14.01
C PHE A 40 3.52 -2.12 -13.64
N MET A 41 4.46 -2.58 -12.81
CA MET A 41 4.58 -3.98 -12.43
C MET A 41 3.52 -4.40 -11.39
N LEU A 42 2.92 -5.58 -11.60
CA LEU A 42 2.09 -6.26 -10.60
C LEU A 42 2.83 -7.50 -10.09
N LEU A 43 3.35 -7.41 -8.87
CA LEU A 43 3.98 -8.49 -8.14
C LEU A 43 2.91 -9.33 -7.42
N CYS A 44 3.13 -10.63 -7.40
CA CYS A 44 2.23 -11.59 -6.77
C CYS A 44 2.97 -12.30 -5.64
N ASP A 45 2.33 -12.41 -4.47
CA ASP A 45 2.80 -13.14 -3.31
C ASP A 45 1.74 -14.15 -2.84
N PRO A 46 1.48 -15.23 -3.62
CA PRO A 46 0.40 -16.17 -3.31
C PRO A 46 0.59 -16.90 -1.97
N SER A 47 1.85 -17.13 -1.57
CA SER A 47 2.20 -17.70 -0.26
C SER A 47 2.13 -16.70 0.88
N ARG A 48 1.96 -15.39 0.57
CA ARG A 48 1.93 -14.28 1.52
C ARG A 48 3.23 -14.15 2.31
N ALA A 49 4.34 -14.69 1.82
CA ALA A 49 5.62 -14.69 2.53
C ALA A 49 6.16 -13.26 2.67
N THR A 50 6.11 -12.47 1.61
CA THR A 50 6.53 -11.06 1.63
C THR A 50 5.57 -10.22 2.47
N ILE A 51 4.27 -10.37 2.25
CA ILE A 51 3.22 -9.67 3.00
C ILE A 51 3.36 -9.93 4.51
N THR A 52 3.67 -11.16 4.89
CA THR A 52 3.92 -11.54 6.30
C THR A 52 5.22 -10.96 6.82
N ALA A 53 6.32 -11.07 6.07
CA ALA A 53 7.63 -10.54 6.48
C ALA A 53 7.59 -9.01 6.71
N TRP A 54 6.73 -8.30 5.98
CA TRP A 54 6.53 -6.86 6.13
C TRP A 54 5.50 -6.48 7.21
N GLY A 55 4.92 -7.46 7.92
CA GLY A 55 3.95 -7.23 8.99
C GLY A 55 2.59 -6.73 8.50
N LEU A 56 2.25 -6.98 7.23
CA LEU A 56 1.06 -6.47 6.56
C LEU A 56 -0.07 -7.50 6.48
N LEU A 57 0.15 -8.74 6.92
CA LEU A 57 -0.90 -9.75 6.85
C LEU A 57 -2.07 -9.38 7.77
N ASN A 58 -3.26 -9.26 7.18
CA ASN A 58 -4.53 -9.22 7.91
C ASN A 58 -5.19 -10.60 7.86
N ALA A 59 -4.82 -11.47 8.81
CA ALA A 59 -5.27 -12.86 8.85
C ALA A 59 -6.79 -13.00 9.04
N LEU A 60 -7.44 -12.02 9.68
CA LEU A 60 -8.86 -12.07 10.03
C LEU A 60 -9.78 -11.57 8.92
N GLU A 61 -9.24 -10.99 7.85
CA GLU A 61 -10.03 -10.41 6.76
C GLU A 61 -9.86 -11.23 5.48
N ALA A 62 -10.97 -11.65 4.89
CA ALA A 62 -11.05 -12.35 3.60
C ALA A 62 -10.07 -13.55 3.43
N GLY A 63 -9.81 -14.30 4.51
CA GLY A 63 -8.91 -15.46 4.50
C GLY A 63 -7.42 -15.11 4.43
N GLY A 64 -7.04 -13.89 4.86
CA GLY A 64 -5.66 -13.43 4.87
C GLY A 64 -5.33 -12.57 3.66
N VAL A 65 -5.51 -11.26 3.78
CA VAL A 65 -5.13 -10.26 2.75
C VAL A 65 -4.10 -9.27 3.28
N ALA A 66 -3.38 -8.60 2.39
CA ALA A 66 -2.48 -7.52 2.79
C ALA A 66 -3.28 -6.31 3.28
N LYS A 67 -2.87 -5.73 4.41
CA LYS A 67 -3.26 -4.38 4.80
C LYS A 67 -2.77 -3.40 3.75
N PRO A 68 -3.60 -2.43 3.32
CA PRO A 68 -3.15 -1.37 2.41
C PRO A 68 -1.94 -0.65 3.00
N ALA A 69 -0.90 -0.50 2.19
CA ALA A 69 0.30 0.22 2.57
C ALA A 69 1.06 0.67 1.32
N THR A 70 1.83 1.75 1.47
CA THR A 70 2.74 2.25 0.44
C THR A 70 4.13 2.39 1.04
N PHE A 71 5.16 1.97 0.31
CA PHE A 71 6.55 2.10 0.72
C PHE A 71 7.33 2.80 -0.39
N VAL A 72 8.27 3.66 0.02
CA VAL A 72 9.29 4.17 -0.88
C VAL A 72 10.62 3.56 -0.46
N ILE A 73 11.27 2.89 -1.40
CA ILE A 73 12.50 2.15 -1.19
C ILE A 73 13.61 2.91 -1.94
N GLY A 74 14.69 3.21 -1.22
CA GLY A 74 15.87 3.87 -1.78
C GLY A 74 16.68 2.93 -2.69
N SER A 75 17.60 3.51 -3.46
CA SER A 75 18.52 2.75 -4.31
C SER A 75 19.45 1.82 -3.50
N ASP A 76 19.66 2.13 -2.23
CA ASP A 76 20.37 1.32 -1.23
C ASP A 76 19.53 0.18 -0.64
N ARG A 77 18.27 0.01 -1.12
CA ARG A 77 17.30 -0.98 -0.67
C ARG A 77 16.77 -0.74 0.75
N HIS A 78 17.00 0.43 1.33
CA HIS A 78 16.40 0.82 2.60
C HIS A 78 15.03 1.49 2.39
N VAL A 79 14.12 1.30 3.35
CA VAL A 79 12.83 1.99 3.34
C VAL A 79 13.04 3.45 3.73
N LEU A 80 12.83 4.36 2.78
CA LEU A 80 12.91 5.80 3.01
C LEU A 80 11.66 6.31 3.71
N THR A 81 10.47 5.85 3.30
CA THR A 81 9.22 6.15 4.00
C THR A 81 8.18 5.06 3.78
N ARG A 82 7.16 5.06 4.65
CA ARG A 82 6.00 4.18 4.52
C ARG A 82 4.73 4.86 5.00
N SER A 83 3.62 4.54 4.34
CA SER A 83 2.26 4.77 4.83
C SER A 83 1.63 3.43 5.15
N LEU A 84 1.08 3.28 6.35
CA LEU A 84 0.22 2.16 6.72
C LEU A 84 -1.21 2.67 6.66
N ASP A 85 -1.94 2.19 5.68
CA ASP A 85 -3.21 2.78 5.28
C ASP A 85 -4.39 1.96 5.83
N GLY A 86 -5.48 2.66 6.14
CA GLY A 86 -6.77 2.03 6.37
C GLY A 86 -7.51 1.80 5.05
N TYR A 87 -8.46 0.86 5.02
CA TYR A 87 -9.30 0.67 3.84
C TYR A 87 -10.08 1.94 3.45
N ALA A 88 -10.46 2.76 4.45
CA ALA A 88 -11.16 4.03 4.28
C ALA A 88 -10.23 5.26 4.19
N SER A 89 -8.93 5.11 4.44
CA SER A 89 -7.97 6.21 4.44
C SER A 89 -6.64 5.72 3.89
N ARG A 90 -6.41 5.99 2.60
CA ARG A 90 -5.20 5.57 1.87
C ARG A 90 -4.41 6.79 1.41
N ALA A 91 -3.08 6.68 1.45
CA ALA A 91 -2.23 7.62 0.73
C ALA A 91 -2.63 7.64 -0.75
N THR A 92 -3.00 8.82 -1.25
CA THR A 92 -3.27 9.04 -2.67
C THR A 92 -1.97 9.01 -3.46
N ALA A 93 -2.04 8.67 -4.74
CA ALA A 93 -0.84 8.68 -5.59
C ALA A 93 -0.24 10.09 -5.68
N ALA A 94 -1.07 11.14 -5.67
CA ALA A 94 -0.62 12.52 -5.62
C ALA A 94 0.16 12.84 -4.34
N ASN A 95 -0.30 12.38 -3.17
CA ASN A 95 0.41 12.60 -1.90
C ASN A 95 1.76 11.88 -1.88
N VAL A 96 1.80 10.66 -2.42
CA VAL A 96 3.05 9.88 -2.51
C VAL A 96 4.02 10.55 -3.49
N LEU A 97 3.53 11.01 -4.64
CA LEU A 97 4.36 11.74 -5.62
C LEU A 97 4.95 13.02 -5.00
N ALA A 98 4.12 13.83 -4.35
CA ALA A 98 4.58 15.04 -3.68
C ALA A 98 5.64 14.77 -2.62
N ALA A 99 5.52 13.65 -1.88
CA ALA A 99 6.52 13.23 -0.90
C ALA A 99 7.85 12.86 -1.55
N VAL A 100 7.85 12.11 -2.67
CA VAL A 100 9.09 11.68 -3.33
C VAL A 100 9.77 12.77 -4.17
N THR A 101 9.02 13.78 -4.60
CA THR A 101 9.56 14.94 -5.35
C THR A 101 9.83 16.16 -4.47
N SER A 102 9.63 16.06 -3.16
CA SER A 102 9.84 17.18 -2.24
C SER A 102 11.33 17.60 -2.26
N PRO A 103 11.63 18.91 -2.40
CA PRO A 103 13.02 19.41 -2.34
C PRO A 103 13.72 19.11 -1.01
N GLN A 104 12.94 18.92 0.06
CA GLN A 104 13.43 18.56 1.38
C GLN A 104 13.79 17.06 1.49
N GLY A 105 13.54 16.29 0.44
CA GLY A 105 13.77 14.85 0.37
C GLY A 105 12.73 14.04 1.15
N ILE A 106 12.78 12.72 0.97
CA ILE A 106 12.00 11.78 1.79
C ILE A 106 12.72 11.63 3.13
N ALA A 107 12.31 12.40 4.13
CA ALA A 107 12.82 12.21 5.48
C ALA A 107 12.41 10.81 6.00
N ALA A 108 13.38 10.05 6.49
CA ALA A 108 13.12 8.79 7.19
C ALA A 108 12.11 9.04 8.32
N PRO A 109 10.93 8.36 8.34
CA PRO A 109 9.90 8.69 9.29
C PRO A 109 10.37 8.37 10.72
N LYS A 110 10.31 9.36 11.62
CA LYS A 110 10.29 9.08 13.06
C LYS A 110 9.01 8.28 13.34
N ARG A 111 9.12 7.12 14.01
CA ARG A 111 7.97 6.36 14.52
C ARG A 111 7.02 7.31 15.25
N SER A 112 5.85 7.59 14.66
CA SER A 112 4.74 8.20 15.37
C SER A 112 3.70 7.13 15.63
N ILE A 113 3.27 7.01 16.87
CA ILE A 113 2.13 6.18 17.24
C ILE A 113 0.90 6.92 16.73
N ALA A 114 0.28 6.43 15.67
CA ALA A 114 -1.01 6.92 15.22
C ALA A 114 -2.06 6.42 16.23
N ILE A 115 -2.46 7.29 17.16
CA ILE A 115 -3.58 7.01 18.06
C ILE A 115 -4.86 7.23 17.25
N PRO A 116 -5.66 6.19 16.96
CA PRO A 116 -6.90 6.35 16.21
C PRO A 116 -7.86 7.26 16.97
N GLY A 117 -8.47 8.22 16.26
CA GLY A 117 -9.45 9.14 16.82
C GLY A 117 -10.70 8.43 17.35
N ARG A 118 -11.42 9.04 18.30
CA ARG A 118 -12.57 8.44 19.02
C ARG A 118 -13.65 7.87 18.08
N GLU A 119 -13.84 8.47 16.92
CA GLU A 119 -14.77 8.01 15.87
C GLU A 119 -14.42 6.60 15.36
N GLN A 120 -13.13 6.29 15.21
CA GLN A 120 -12.64 5.00 14.69
C GLN A 120 -12.76 3.88 15.73
N TRP A 121 -12.74 4.20 17.03
CA TRP A 121 -13.03 3.25 18.10
C TRP A 121 -14.47 2.74 18.04
N SER A 122 -15.43 3.61 17.71
CA SER A 122 -16.84 3.22 17.60
C SER A 122 -17.09 2.24 16.44
N VAL A 123 -16.31 2.37 15.36
CA VAL A 123 -16.38 1.50 14.18
C VAL A 123 -15.70 0.16 14.47
N ALA A 124 -14.54 0.19 15.11
CA ALA A 124 -13.83 -1.03 15.53
C ALA A 124 -14.67 -1.87 16.50
N LEU A 125 -15.33 -1.24 17.48
CA LEU A 125 -16.18 -1.92 18.46
C LEU A 125 -17.46 -2.48 17.82
N ARG A 126 -18.08 -1.74 16.89
CA ARG A 126 -19.25 -2.23 16.14
C ARG A 126 -18.93 -3.47 15.30
N ASN A 127 -17.78 -3.47 14.63
CA ASN A 127 -17.36 -4.63 13.83
C ASN A 127 -17.02 -5.84 14.71
N LEU A 128 -16.48 -5.62 15.91
CA LEU A 128 -16.19 -6.68 16.88
C LEU A 128 -17.47 -7.37 17.38
N LEU A 129 -18.50 -6.60 17.70
CA LEU A 129 -19.79 -7.11 18.20
C LEU A 129 -20.60 -7.85 17.13
N ARG A 130 -20.38 -7.54 15.85
CA ARG A 130 -21.11 -8.15 14.72
C ARG A 130 -20.53 -9.50 14.27
N LEU A 131 -19.33 -9.86 14.72
CA LEU A 131 -18.64 -11.12 14.41
C LEU A 131 -18.65 -12.13 15.58
N GLY A 132 -19.30 -11.78 16.70
CA GLY A 132 -19.31 -12.57 17.94
C GLY A 132 -20.70 -13.03 18.39
N GLY A 133 -21.65 -13.22 17.46
CA GLY A 133 -22.98 -13.76 17.74
C GLY A 133 -23.29 -14.99 16.89
#